data_AF-U5PZ51-F1
#
_entry.id   AF-U5PZ51-F1
#
_cell.length_a   1.000
_cell.length_b   1.000
_cell.length_c   1.000
_cell.angle_alpha   90.00
_cell.angle_beta   90.00
_cell.angle_gamma   90.00
#
_symmetry.space_group_name_H-M   'P 1'
#
loop_
_entity.id
_entity.type
_entity.pdbx_description
1 polymer ?
#
loop_
_entity_poly.entity_id
_entity_poly.type
_entity_poly.pdbx_seq_one_letter_code
_entity_poly.pdbx_strand_id
1 'polypeptide(L)'
;GSALLQRVRLHRHVIIDWKIRLSYLMRADRLKAANCDFALSAEDFFNEKVAMIVPAGSPYLPVINKELDRMHKAGLIRRWLDAYLPKKDRCWKASTMTQEVNNHTVNLSDMQGSFFVLFLGFFTASTVLVLEFLYNRRKRRSDLVVIKPYVE
;
A
#
# COMPACT_ATOMS: atom_id res chain seq x y z
N GLY A 1 -9.06 -22.64 -1.94
CA GLY A 1 -8.89 -21.19 -1.77
C GLY A 1 -7.43 -20.76 -1.79
N SER A 2 -6.59 -21.30 -0.91
CA SER A 2 -5.19 -20.88 -0.73
C SER A 2 -4.30 -21.01 -1.97
N ALA A 3 -4.39 -22.12 -2.72
CA ALA A 3 -3.56 -22.33 -3.92
C ALA A 3 -3.84 -21.32 -5.05
N LEU A 4 -5.08 -20.85 -5.18
CA LEU A 4 -5.44 -19.80 -6.15
C LEU A 4 -4.86 -18.44 -5.73
N LEU A 5 -4.98 -18.09 -4.45
CA LEU A 5 -4.41 -16.85 -3.91
C LEU A 5 -2.88 -16.85 -3.97
N GLN A 6 -2.22 -17.99 -3.76
CA GLN A 6 -0.77 -18.12 -3.94
C GLN A 6 -0.33 -17.86 -5.39
N ARG A 7 -1.11 -18.32 -6.38
CA ARG A 7 -0.82 -18.01 -7.79
C ARG A 7 -0.91 -16.51 -8.07
N VAL A 8 -1.90 -15.81 -7.50
CA VAL A 8 -2.01 -14.35 -7.62
C VAL A 8 -0.87 -13.62 -6.89
N ARG A 9 -0.45 -14.12 -5.72
CA ARG A 9 0.60 -13.48 -4.92
C ARG A 9 1.99 -13.66 -5.53
N LEU A 10 2.28 -14.84 -6.11
CA LEU A 10 3.60 -15.18 -6.63
C LEU A 10 3.77 -14.90 -8.12
N HIS A 11 2.69 -14.94 -8.90
CA HIS A 11 2.71 -14.79 -10.34
C HIS A 11 1.80 -13.63 -10.78
N ARG A 12 1.98 -13.13 -12.00
CA ARG A 12 1.18 -12.04 -12.58
C ARG A 12 -0.19 -12.53 -13.05
N HIS A 13 -1.03 -12.95 -12.12
CA HIS A 13 -2.39 -13.41 -12.38
C HIS A 13 -3.43 -12.56 -11.65
N VAL A 14 -4.62 -12.44 -12.23
CA VAL A 14 -5.78 -11.78 -11.63
C VAL A 14 -6.90 -12.81 -11.52
N ILE A 15 -7.66 -12.76 -10.42
CA ILE A 15 -8.87 -13.57 -10.24
C ILE A 15 -10.07 -12.68 -10.53
N ILE A 16 -10.92 -13.16 -11.44
CA ILE A 16 -12.21 -12.54 -11.75
C ILE A 16 -13.29 -13.43 -11.15
N ASP A 17 -14.05 -12.87 -10.22
CA ASP A 17 -15.12 -13.55 -9.52
C ASP A 17 -16.08 -12.51 -8.93
N TRP A 18 -17.16 -12.98 -8.31
CA TRP A 18 -18.16 -12.12 -7.68
C TRP A 18 -17.51 -11.26 -6.60
N LYS A 19 -17.79 -9.96 -6.60
CA LYS A 19 -17.23 -8.99 -5.65
C LYS A 19 -17.39 -9.44 -4.20
N ILE A 20 -18.58 -9.95 -3.86
CA ILE A 20 -18.89 -10.49 -2.53
C ILE A 20 -17.94 -11.64 -2.18
N ARG A 21 -17.78 -12.62 -3.07
CA ARG A 21 -16.88 -13.76 -2.87
C ARG A 21 -15.42 -13.32 -2.72
N LEU A 22 -14.95 -12.39 -3.55
CA LEU A 22 -13.60 -11.84 -3.45
C LEU A 22 -13.38 -11.12 -2.10
N SER A 23 -14.35 -10.34 -1.65
CA SER A 23 -14.28 -9.65 -0.34
C SER A 23 -14.15 -10.63 0.83
N TYR A 24 -14.87 -11.76 0.79
CA TYR A 24 -14.74 -12.81 1.81
C TYR A 24 -13.36 -13.47 1.76
N LEU A 25 -12.85 -13.77 0.57
CA LEU A 25 -11.52 -14.37 0.39
C LEU A 25 -10.41 -13.45 0.92
N MET A 26 -10.48 -12.15 0.61
CA MET A 26 -9.54 -11.16 1.12
C MET A 26 -9.58 -11.04 2.64
N ARG A 27 -10.78 -11.00 3.24
CA ARG A 27 -10.90 -10.98 4.71
C ARG A 27 -10.32 -12.24 5.33
N ALA A 28 -10.59 -13.41 4.75
CA ALA A 28 -10.06 -14.68 5.24
C ALA A 28 -8.53 -14.75 5.17
N ASP A 29 -7.90 -14.19 4.12
CA ASP A 29 -6.44 -14.09 4.03
C ASP A 29 -5.88 -13.08 5.05
N ARG A 30 -6.53 -11.91 5.21
CA ARG A 30 -6.13 -10.89 6.17
C ARG A 30 -6.14 -11.38 7.62
N LEU A 31 -7.11 -12.23 7.97
CA LEU A 31 -7.19 -12.86 9.29
C LEU A 31 -6.05 -13.87 9.53
N LYS A 32 -5.43 -14.41 8.46
CA LYS A 32 -4.33 -15.38 8.55
C LYS A 32 -2.94 -14.74 8.47
N ALA A 33 -2.73 -13.83 7.51
CA ALA A 33 -1.42 -13.29 7.19
C ALA A 33 -1.14 -11.90 7.78
N ALA A 34 -2.16 -11.25 8.36
CA ALA A 34 -2.12 -9.88 8.88
C ALA A 34 -1.73 -8.75 7.89
N ASN A 35 -1.40 -9.08 6.64
CA ASN A 35 -0.99 -8.15 5.58
C ASN A 35 -2.12 -7.81 4.61
N CYS A 36 -1.99 -6.69 3.89
CA CYS A 36 -2.95 -6.21 2.88
C CYS A 36 -2.36 -6.33 1.47
N ASP A 37 -2.09 -7.55 1.00
CA ASP A 37 -1.38 -7.77 -0.28
C ASP A 37 -2.31 -7.76 -1.49
N PHE A 38 -3.62 -7.92 -1.27
CA PHE A 38 -4.62 -8.00 -2.32
C PHE A 38 -5.45 -6.72 -2.36
N ALA A 39 -5.83 -6.30 -3.55
CA ALA A 39 -6.74 -5.19 -3.81
C ALA A 39 -7.84 -5.62 -4.77
N LEU A 40 -9.04 -5.05 -4.60
CA LEU A 40 -10.12 -5.16 -5.59
C LEU A 40 -10.08 -3.95 -6.51
N SER A 41 -10.42 -4.15 -7.78
CA SER A 41 -10.69 -3.06 -8.71
C SER A 41 -11.82 -2.16 -8.18
N ALA A 42 -11.71 -0.84 -8.34
CA ALA A 42 -12.81 0.06 -8.00
C ALA A 42 -13.95 0.00 -9.01
N GLU A 43 -13.65 -0.37 -10.26
CA GLU A 43 -14.65 -0.51 -11.30
C GLU A 43 -15.21 -1.92 -11.32
N ASP A 44 -16.54 -1.99 -11.19
CA ASP A 44 -17.29 -3.23 -11.36
C ASP A 44 -17.58 -3.41 -12.86
N PHE A 45 -17.04 -4.47 -13.46
CA PHE A 45 -17.21 -4.76 -14.89
C PHE A 45 -18.66 -5.12 -15.25
N PHE A 46 -19.41 -5.74 -14.32
CA PHE A 46 -20.76 -6.22 -14.58
C PHE A 46 -21.66 -6.08 -13.34
N ASN A 47 -22.85 -5.52 -13.55
CA ASN A 47 -23.86 -5.39 -12.50
C ASN A 47 -24.70 -6.66 -12.40
N GLU A 48 -24.28 -7.54 -11.49
CA GLU A 48 -24.97 -8.81 -11.22
C GLU A 48 -26.27 -8.57 -10.44
N LYS A 49 -27.38 -9.14 -10.92
CA LYS A 49 -28.66 -9.15 -10.22
C LYS A 49 -28.96 -10.57 -9.76
N VAL A 50 -29.10 -10.75 -8.45
CA VAL A 50 -29.48 -12.04 -7.86
C VAL A 50 -31.00 -12.08 -7.70
N ALA A 51 -31.64 -13.17 -8.14
CA ALA A 51 -33.07 -13.38 -8.05
C ALA A 51 -33.39 -14.78 -7.49
N MET A 52 -34.56 -14.91 -6.87
CA MET A 52 -35.08 -16.21 -6.42
C MET A 52 -35.77 -16.89 -7.59
N ILE A 53 -35.44 -18.17 -7.83
CA ILE A 53 -36.04 -18.97 -8.89
C ILE A 53 -37.21 -19.75 -8.28
N VAL A 54 -38.35 -19.73 -8.97
CA VAL A 54 -39.55 -20.50 -8.62
C VAL A 54 -40.07 -21.23 -9.86
N PRO A 55 -40.82 -22.33 -9.69
CA PRO A 55 -41.42 -23.05 -10.82
C PRO A 55 -42.30 -22.12 -11.68
N ALA A 56 -42.25 -22.35 -13.00
CA ALA A 56 -43.08 -21.63 -13.95
C ALA A 56 -44.58 -21.83 -13.61
N GLY A 57 -45.35 -20.74 -13.63
CA GLY A 57 -46.78 -20.76 -13.28
C GLY A 57 -47.08 -20.86 -11.78
N SER A 58 -46.08 -20.76 -10.90
CA SER A 58 -46.34 -20.78 -9.45
C SER A 58 -47.17 -19.57 -9.00
N PRO A 59 -48.27 -19.77 -8.26
CA PRO A 59 -49.11 -18.67 -7.76
C PRO A 59 -48.40 -17.83 -6.68
N TYR A 60 -47.27 -18.31 -6.15
CA TYR A 60 -46.48 -17.64 -5.14
C TYR A 60 -45.57 -16.54 -5.70
N LEU A 61 -45.23 -16.58 -6.99
CA LEU A 61 -44.38 -15.57 -7.62
C LEU A 61 -44.84 -14.12 -7.37
N PRO A 62 -46.12 -13.74 -7.58
CA PRO A 62 -46.56 -12.37 -7.30
C PRO A 62 -46.50 -12.00 -5.82
N VAL A 63 -46.75 -12.97 -4.93
CA VAL A 63 -46.70 -12.75 -3.48
C VAL A 63 -45.26 -12.51 -3.02
N ILE A 64 -44.32 -13.37 -3.46
CA ILE A 64 -42.90 -13.26 -3.14
C ILE A 64 -42.33 -11.94 -3.67
N ASN A 65 -42.63 -11.58 -4.93
CA ASN A 65 -42.15 -10.32 -5.52
C ASN A 65 -42.67 -9.10 -4.76
N LYS A 66 -43.94 -9.13 -4.31
CA LYS A 66 -44.54 -8.05 -3.54
C LYS A 66 -43.87 -7.87 -2.18
N GLU A 67 -43.61 -8.96 -1.45
CA GLU A 67 -42.93 -8.87 -0.16
C GLU A 67 -41.45 -8.50 -0.31
N LEU A 68 -40.77 -9.01 -1.35
CA LEU A 68 -39.38 -8.65 -1.63
C LEU A 68 -39.24 -7.15 -1.94
N ASP A 69 -40.15 -6.59 -2.74
CA ASP A 69 -40.19 -5.15 -3.04
C ASP A 69 -40.43 -4.32 -1.76
N ARG A 70 -41.34 -4.75 -0.87
CA ARG A 70 -41.53 -4.10 0.44
C ARG A 70 -40.27 -4.16 1.30
N MET A 71 -39.60 -5.31 1.37
CA MET A 71 -38.34 -5.45 2.12
C MET A 71 -37.24 -4.56 1.55
N HIS A 72 -37.18 -4.43 0.22
CA HIS A 72 -36.22 -3.56 -0.44
C HIS A 72 -36.49 -2.09 -0.14
N LYS A 73 -37.74 -1.63 -0.29
CA LYS A 73 -38.18 -0.26 0.02
C LYS A 73 -38.01 0.11 1.49
N ALA A 74 -38.26 -0.83 2.40
CA ALA A 74 -38.02 -0.66 3.82
C ALA A 74 -36.52 -0.63 4.20
N GLY A 75 -35.61 -0.91 3.25
CA GLY A 75 -34.18 -0.96 3.51
C GLY A 75 -33.72 -2.19 4.30
N LEU A 76 -34.59 -3.18 4.52
CA LEU A 76 -34.27 -4.39 5.27
C LEU A 76 -33.18 -5.21 4.59
N ILE A 77 -33.21 -5.27 3.25
CA ILE A 77 -32.17 -5.96 2.47
C ILE A 77 -30.82 -5.29 2.66
N ARG A 78 -30.76 -3.95 2.66
CA ARG A 78 -29.51 -3.22 2.87
C ARG A 78 -28.95 -3.45 4.27
N ARG A 79 -29.82 -3.38 5.29
CA ARG A 79 -29.42 -3.70 6.68
C ARG A 79 -28.92 -5.14 6.82
N TRP A 80 -29.57 -6.08 6.14
CA TRP A 80 -29.15 -7.48 6.13
C TRP A 80 -27.77 -7.63 5.49
N LEU A 81 -27.56 -7.03 4.31
CA LEU A 81 -26.24 -6.99 3.66
C LEU A 81 -25.17 -6.39 4.59
N ASP A 82 -25.42 -5.24 5.21
CA ASP A 82 -24.46 -4.58 6.10
C ASP A 82 -24.15 -5.39 7.36
N ALA A 83 -25.09 -6.23 7.83
CA ALA A 83 -24.90 -7.08 9.01
C ALA A 83 -24.07 -8.34 8.72
N TYR A 84 -24.26 -8.95 7.54
CA TYR A 84 -23.63 -10.22 7.20
C TYR A 84 -22.37 -10.09 6.35
N LEU A 85 -22.26 -9.04 5.52
CA LEU A 85 -21.06 -8.83 4.73
C LEU A 85 -19.86 -8.43 5.60
N PRO A 86 -18.64 -8.75 5.17
CA PRO A 86 -17.44 -8.30 5.85
C PRO A 86 -17.40 -6.78 5.96
N LYS A 87 -17.22 -6.29 7.20
CA LYS A 87 -17.05 -4.85 7.45
C LYS A 87 -15.84 -4.34 6.66
N LYS A 88 -15.92 -3.08 6.21
CA LYS A 88 -14.84 -2.42 5.47
C LYS A 88 -13.63 -2.23 6.39
N ASP A 89 -12.68 -3.16 6.29
CA ASP A 89 -11.44 -3.14 7.06
C ASP A 89 -10.42 -2.14 6.48
N ARG A 90 -9.32 -1.89 7.20
CA ARG A 90 -8.26 -0.95 6.76
C ARG A 90 -7.72 -1.28 5.36
N CYS A 91 -7.67 -2.56 4.98
CA CYS A 91 -7.23 -2.98 3.64
C CYS A 91 -8.20 -2.57 2.53
N TRP A 92 -9.50 -2.42 2.82
CA TRP A 92 -10.50 -1.98 1.84
C TRP A 92 -10.27 -0.53 1.41
N LYS A 93 -9.82 0.32 2.34
CA LYS A 93 -9.44 1.70 2.02
C LYS A 93 -8.14 1.74 1.23
N ALA A 94 -7.18 0.88 1.56
CA ALA A 94 -5.91 0.79 0.83
C ALA A 94 -6.13 0.47 -0.66
N SER A 95 -7.09 -0.40 -1.03
CA SER A 95 -7.39 -0.68 -2.45
C SER A 95 -7.95 0.52 -3.23
N THR A 96 -8.67 1.43 -2.56
CA THR A 96 -9.13 2.69 -3.18
C THR A 96 -7.99 3.72 -3.21
N MET A 97 -7.15 3.75 -2.18
CA MET A 97 -5.97 4.61 -2.10
C MET A 97 -4.83 4.17 -3.02
N THR A 98 -4.77 2.90 -3.45
CA THR A 98 -3.83 2.45 -4.49
C THR A 98 -4.18 2.99 -5.88
N GLN A 99 -5.40 3.50 -6.09
CA GLN A 99 -5.74 4.29 -7.27
C GLN A 99 -5.50 5.79 -7.09
N GLU A 100 -5.39 6.27 -5.84
CA GLU A 100 -4.85 7.60 -5.52
C GLU A 100 -3.31 7.61 -5.46
N VAL A 101 -2.64 6.65 -6.10
CA VAL A 101 -1.22 6.71 -6.48
C VAL A 101 -1.03 7.69 -7.65
N ASN A 102 -1.63 8.87 -7.52
CA ASN A 102 -1.32 10.07 -8.29
C ASN A 102 -1.09 11.29 -7.39
N ASN A 103 -1.14 11.14 -6.07
CA ASN A 103 -0.48 12.06 -5.17
C ASN A 103 0.90 11.51 -4.84
N HIS A 104 1.85 11.72 -5.74
CA HIS A 104 3.27 11.64 -5.41
C HIS A 104 3.60 12.79 -4.45
N THR A 105 3.15 12.71 -3.20
CA THR A 105 3.68 13.53 -2.12
C THR A 105 5.11 13.07 -1.95
N VAL A 106 6.05 13.88 -2.42
CA VAL A 106 7.49 13.61 -2.42
C VAL A 106 7.87 13.04 -1.06
N ASN A 107 8.15 11.75 -1.03
CA ASN A 107 8.37 11.03 0.22
C ASN A 107 9.85 11.16 0.57
N LEU A 108 10.20 11.07 1.85
CA LEU A 108 11.60 11.19 2.28
C LEU A 108 12.51 10.12 1.65
N SER A 109 11.93 8.99 1.20
CA SER A 109 12.61 7.97 0.39
C SER A 109 13.12 8.50 -0.95
N ASP A 110 12.39 9.41 -1.57
CA ASP A 110 12.67 9.89 -2.94
C ASP A 110 13.76 10.97 -2.91
N MET A 111 13.84 11.71 -1.80
CA MET A 111 14.89 12.73 -1.56
C MET A 111 16.17 12.15 -0.93
N GLN A 112 16.18 10.84 -0.63
CA GLN A 112 17.30 10.17 0.05
C GLN A 112 18.61 10.28 -0.76
N GLY A 113 18.54 10.24 -2.08
CA GLY A 113 19.70 10.43 -2.96
C GLY A 113 20.42 11.76 -2.73
N SER A 114 19.66 12.86 -2.64
CA SER A 114 20.21 14.19 -2.40
C SER A 114 20.86 14.31 -1.01
N PHE A 115 20.27 13.69 0.01
CA PHE A 115 20.86 13.65 1.35
C PHE A 115 22.18 12.89 1.40
N PHE A 116 22.31 11.78 0.67
CA PHE A 116 23.58 11.04 0.61
C PHE A 116 24.69 11.84 -0.08
N VAL A 117 24.37 12.54 -1.17
CA VAL A 117 25.36 13.39 -1.87
C VAL A 117 25.82 14.53 -0.98
N LEU A 118 24.90 15.20 -0.26
CA LEU A 118 25.21 16.23 0.73
C LEU A 118 26.12 15.70 1.84
N PHE A 119 25.81 14.52 2.37
CA PHE A 119 26.59 13.90 3.43
C PHE A 119 28.01 13.56 2.96
N LEU A 120 28.16 12.97 1.78
CA LEU A 120 29.47 12.66 1.19
C LEU A 120 30.27 13.95 0.89
N GLY A 121 29.61 14.99 0.39
CA GLY A 121 30.24 16.29 0.17
C GLY A 121 30.77 16.90 1.46
N PHE A 122 29.99 16.84 2.54
CA PHE A 122 30.43 17.33 3.85
C PHE A 122 31.58 16.49 4.43
N PHE A 123 31.49 15.16 4.31
CA PHE A 123 32.53 14.25 4.80
C PHE A 123 33.87 14.46 4.09
N THR A 124 33.84 14.60 2.77
CA THR A 124 35.06 14.84 1.97
C THR A 124 35.69 16.19 2.30
N ALA A 125 34.90 17.25 2.39
CA ALA A 125 35.39 18.58 2.77
C ALA A 125 36.00 18.60 4.19
N SER A 126 35.32 17.98 5.16
CA SER A 126 35.81 17.87 6.53
C SER A 126 37.13 17.09 6.59
N THR A 127 37.25 16.00 5.83
CA THR A 127 38.47 15.18 5.78
C THR A 127 39.66 15.96 5.22
N VAL A 128 39.45 16.72 4.13
CA VAL A 128 40.50 17.57 3.53
C VAL A 128 40.97 18.64 4.52
N LEU A 129 40.04 19.33 5.18
CA LEU A 129 40.39 20.36 6.19
C LEU A 129 41.17 19.77 7.36
N VAL A 130 40.79 18.59 7.86
CA VAL A 130 41.53 17.91 8.94
C VAL A 130 42.93 17.52 8.49
N LEU A 131 43.10 16.98 7.28
CA LEU A 131 44.40 16.61 6.74
C LEU A 131 45.30 17.84 6.56
N GLU A 132 44.77 18.94 6.01
CA GLU A 132 45.51 20.19 5.86
C GLU A 132 45.93 20.76 7.21
N PHE A 133 45.01 20.78 8.18
CA PHE A 133 45.31 21.25 9.53
C PHE A 133 46.39 20.42 10.22
N LEU A 134 46.34 19.09 10.10
CA LEU A 134 47.36 18.19 10.64
C LEU A 134 48.70 18.36 9.94
N TYR A 135 48.71 18.50 8.62
CA TYR A 135 49.92 18.72 7.84
C TYR A 135 50.58 20.06 8.22
N ASN A 136 49.80 21.14 8.28
CA ASN A 136 50.31 22.46 8.61
C ASN A 136 50.79 22.54 10.08
N ARG A 137 50.12 21.86 11.02
CA ARG A 137 50.61 21.71 12.40
C ARG A 137 51.93 20.94 12.48
N ARG A 138 52.06 19.85 11.72
CA ARG A 138 53.31 19.06 11.67
C ARG A 138 54.45 19.89 11.07
N LYS A 139 54.21 20.55 9.93
CA LYS A 139 55.19 21.44 9.29
C LYS A 139 55.62 22.57 10.23
N ARG A 140 54.68 23.24 10.89
CA ARG A 140 54.99 24.31 11.85
C ARG A 140 55.73 23.81 13.08
N ARG A 141 55.49 22.57 13.55
CA ARG A 141 56.32 21.92 14.58
C ARG A 141 57.72 21.60 14.08
N SER A 142 57.86 21.08 12.86
CA SER A 142 59.17 20.82 12.25
C SER A 142 59.96 22.11 12.04
N ASP A 143 59.31 23.19 11.58
CA ASP A 143 59.94 24.51 11.40
C ASP A 143 60.33 25.18 12.73
N LEU A 144 59.64 24.85 13.84
CA LEU A 144 60.02 25.29 15.19
C LEU A 144 61.19 24.48 15.80
N VAL A 145 61.39 23.23 15.36
CA VAL A 145 62.48 22.37 15.83
C VAL A 145 63.76 22.60 15.02
N VAL A 146 63.65 23.05 13.78
CA VAL A 146 64.81 23.44 12.94
C VAL A 146 65.18 24.89 13.22
N ILE A 147 66.14 25.12 14.12
CA ILE A 147 66.81 26.42 14.30
C ILE A 147 67.53 26.73 12.98
N LYS A 148 67.00 27.70 12.21
CA LYS A 148 67.70 28.23 11.04
C LYS A 148 68.91 29.02 11.55
N PRO A 149 70.15 28.69 11.14
CA PRO A 149 71.28 29.55 11.46
C PRO A 149 71.08 30.88 10.74
N TYR A 150 71.17 31.97 11.50
CA TYR A 150 71.28 33.31 10.95
C TYR A 150 72.58 33.36 10.14
N VAL A 151 72.45 33.60 8.83
CA VAL A 151 73.54 34.03 7.98
C VAL A 151 73.35 35.54 7.78
N GLU A 152 74.40 36.28 8.14
CA GLU A 152 74.54 37.75 7.94
C GLU A 152 74.35 38.15 6.48
#